data_AF-A0A857DF57-F1
#
_entry.id   AF-A0A857DF57-F1
#
_cell.length_a   1.000
_cell.length_b   1.000
_cell.length_c   1.000
_cell.angle_alpha   90.00
_cell.angle_beta   90.00
_cell.angle_gamma   90.00
#
_symmetry.space_group_name_H-M   'P 1'
#
loop_
_entity.id
_entity.type
_entity.pdbx_description
1 polymer ?
#
loop_
_entity_poly.entity_id
_entity_poly.type
_entity_poly.pdbx_seq_one_letter_code
_entity_poly.pdbx_strand_id
1 'polypeptide(L)'
;MLNKKWGKSMKRSIRLSILISLTVFLCLGFMIPSAHAAETKRLSGDNRYSTASAIALDGWKQSDYVILANGQNYPDALSAAPLAKKYDAPILLTSGISLPDITKKTLITLQTKNVIIIGGIGVIPVSIEQELKAMNISVTRIAGQDRYDTTVKIAEQLGSSSEIIVATGEDYPDALSAGPIAAIKQIPIILVPQDYMPDSIKTYIQAQNITKTYVIGGTEIISDSVANQFPGVERNKGTDKYARNINVTLEYDDIFTGNDICVATGENFADALTGVAYAAKKGIPIILISEYPGLVTRVYTVLKLNMEDQTNGIPYIFGGTSIVSNKAISYLYTLPDTSQASKPSTPTDLVATAISSSEIALQWNQVNNADYYYIYTSNDGSDFRYFINEDGSHIKYNWTSGYSFKLYEISPNTTVYFKVTAVKDGVESDFSNVVSATTLSNSVVTTPITPVLTTPDVVESRIDGKFTGWTGDTLFKLQNGQIWQQSSYAYTYHYAYAPEVTIYKSGSVYKMKVDGVDQTINVVRLK
;
A
#
# COMPACT_ATOMS: atom_id res chain seq x y z
N MET A 1 40.77 -0.77 -25.10
CA MET A 1 40.06 0.53 -24.98
C MET A 1 38.73 0.60 -25.73
N LEU A 2 38.34 -0.39 -26.55
CA LEU A 2 37.07 -0.40 -27.28
C LEU A 2 35.85 -0.96 -26.48
N ASN A 3 36.06 -1.83 -25.48
CA ASN A 3 34.95 -2.41 -24.69
C ASN A 3 34.30 -1.44 -23.67
N LYS A 4 35.00 -0.38 -23.23
CA LYS A 4 34.42 0.61 -22.29
C LYS A 4 33.47 1.62 -22.95
N LYS A 5 33.50 1.75 -24.29
CA LYS A 5 32.61 2.68 -25.02
C LYS A 5 31.23 2.08 -25.30
N TRP A 6 31.12 0.75 -25.39
CA TRP A 6 29.86 0.06 -25.67
C TRP A 6 28.91 0.03 -24.47
N GLY A 7 29.39 -0.24 -23.25
CA GLY A 7 28.57 -0.19 -22.03
C GLY A 7 28.01 1.20 -21.70
N LYS A 8 28.73 2.28 -22.05
CA LYS A 8 28.20 3.65 -21.94
C LYS A 8 27.14 3.99 -22.99
N SER A 9 27.19 3.38 -24.18
CA SER A 9 26.22 3.58 -25.25
C SER A 9 24.88 2.92 -24.92
N MET A 10 24.91 1.73 -24.31
CA MET A 10 23.72 0.97 -23.90
C MET A 10 22.97 1.65 -22.74
N LYS A 11 23.71 2.17 -21.75
CA LYS A 11 23.14 2.99 -20.67
C LYS A 11 22.50 4.30 -21.19
N ARG A 12 23.03 4.87 -22.28
CA ARG A 12 22.45 6.05 -22.96
C ARG A 12 21.22 5.71 -23.80
N SER A 13 21.17 4.54 -24.45
CA SER A 13 20.00 4.11 -25.23
C SER A 13 18.83 3.70 -24.33
N ILE A 14 19.08 3.13 -23.15
CA ILE A 14 18.02 2.83 -22.15
C ILE A 14 17.39 4.14 -21.61
N ARG A 15 18.20 5.18 -21.33
CA ARG A 15 17.72 6.51 -20.93
C ARG A 15 16.80 7.19 -21.96
N LEU A 16 16.94 6.85 -23.25
CA LEU A 16 16.14 7.45 -24.33
C LEU A 16 14.94 6.59 -24.76
N SER A 17 14.94 5.28 -24.46
CA SER A 17 13.97 4.33 -25.03
C SER A 17 12.81 3.98 -24.08
N ILE A 18 12.88 4.29 -22.79
CA ILE A 18 11.77 4.08 -21.83
C ILE A 18 10.88 5.33 -21.74
N LEU A 19 11.37 6.51 -22.17
CA LEU A 19 10.60 7.75 -22.25
C LEU A 19 9.72 7.84 -23.51
N ILE A 20 9.90 6.94 -24.48
CA ILE A 20 9.14 6.90 -25.72
C ILE A 20 8.20 5.70 -25.66
N SER A 21 6.91 6.03 -25.58
CA SER A 21 5.73 5.28 -26.02
C SER A 21 5.94 3.82 -26.46
N LEU A 22 5.07 2.96 -25.91
CA LEU A 22 4.79 1.53 -26.10
C LEU A 22 4.85 0.91 -27.53
N THR A 23 5.48 1.52 -28.53
CA THR A 23 5.30 1.19 -29.96
C THR A 23 6.53 0.69 -30.71
N VAL A 24 7.72 0.58 -30.10
CA VAL A 24 8.91 0.04 -30.79
C VAL A 24 9.66 -0.99 -29.95
N PHE A 25 8.98 -2.06 -29.56
CA PHE A 25 9.62 -3.33 -29.15
C PHE A 25 9.17 -4.48 -30.07
N LEU A 26 8.98 -4.17 -31.35
CA LEU A 26 8.80 -5.15 -32.42
C LEU A 26 10.11 -5.20 -33.22
N CYS A 27 10.69 -6.40 -33.41
CA CYS A 27 11.73 -6.73 -34.40
C CYS A 27 13.24 -6.74 -34.02
N LEU A 28 13.65 -6.98 -32.77
CA LEU A 28 14.98 -7.57 -32.53
C LEU A 28 14.86 -8.82 -31.68
N GLY A 29 14.94 -9.98 -32.35
CA GLY A 29 15.00 -11.30 -31.72
C GLY A 29 16.29 -11.46 -30.93
N PHE A 30 16.34 -10.90 -29.72
CA PHE A 30 17.26 -11.35 -28.70
C PHE A 30 16.63 -12.59 -28.06
N MET A 31 17.32 -13.73 -28.15
CA MET A 31 17.06 -14.82 -27.21
C MET A 31 17.33 -14.25 -25.82
N ILE A 32 16.26 -13.92 -25.08
CA ILE A 32 16.40 -13.57 -23.68
C ILE A 32 16.68 -14.90 -22.98
N PRO A 33 17.89 -15.11 -22.41
CA PRO A 33 18.16 -16.34 -21.69
C PRO A 33 17.09 -16.48 -20.60
N SER A 34 16.48 -17.66 -20.51
CA SER A 34 15.60 -18.00 -19.39
C SER A 34 16.37 -17.71 -18.11
N ALA A 35 15.84 -16.82 -17.27
CA ALA A 35 16.49 -16.48 -16.02
C ALA A 35 16.68 -17.79 -15.23
N HIS A 36 17.93 -18.18 -15.01
CA HIS A 36 18.25 -19.18 -14.01
C HIS A 36 17.66 -18.63 -12.71
N ALA A 37 16.92 -19.44 -11.94
CA ALA A 37 16.33 -18.99 -10.69
C ALA A 37 17.46 -18.43 -9.81
N ALA A 38 17.57 -17.11 -9.73
CA ALA A 38 18.58 -16.46 -8.93
C ALA A 38 18.42 -16.96 -7.49
N GLU A 39 19.52 -17.29 -6.83
CA GLU A 39 19.47 -17.66 -5.41
C GLU A 39 18.86 -16.48 -4.64
N THR A 40 17.62 -16.63 -4.18
CA THR A 40 16.92 -15.55 -3.48
C THR A 40 17.27 -15.59 -2.00
N LYS A 41 17.54 -14.43 -1.40
CA LYS A 41 17.75 -14.32 0.05
C LYS A 41 16.54 -13.69 0.73
N ARG A 42 15.73 -14.51 1.38
CA ARG A 42 14.57 -14.00 2.14
C ARG A 42 14.98 -13.58 3.55
N LEU A 43 14.64 -12.34 3.90
CA LEU A 43 14.83 -11.74 5.21
C LEU A 43 13.44 -11.43 5.77
N SER A 44 12.95 -12.30 6.65
CA SER A 44 11.58 -12.26 7.15
C SER A 44 11.45 -12.87 8.55
N GLY A 45 10.39 -12.52 9.26
CA GLY A 45 9.92 -13.28 10.41
C GLY A 45 8.40 -13.31 10.47
N ASP A 46 7.86 -13.78 11.60
CA ASP A 46 6.40 -13.99 11.76
C ASP A 46 5.56 -12.70 11.68
N ASN A 47 6.21 -11.54 11.84
CA ASN A 47 5.57 -10.23 11.77
C ASN A 47 6.59 -9.17 11.34
N ARG A 48 6.09 -7.94 11.12
CA ARG A 48 6.89 -6.78 10.68
C ARG A 48 8.08 -6.44 11.59
N TYR A 49 7.97 -6.69 12.90
CA TYR A 49 9.07 -6.42 13.85
C TYR A 49 10.19 -7.46 13.71
N SER A 50 9.81 -8.73 13.54
CA SER A 50 10.76 -9.81 13.28
C SER A 50 11.41 -9.68 11.88
N THR A 51 10.66 -9.25 10.85
CA THR A 51 11.22 -8.92 9.54
C THR A 51 12.21 -7.76 9.63
N ALA A 52 11.86 -6.66 10.32
CA ALA A 52 12.77 -5.54 10.56
C ALA A 52 14.06 -6.00 11.26
N SER A 53 13.95 -6.87 12.27
CA SER A 53 15.12 -7.47 12.92
C SER A 53 15.97 -8.30 11.96
N ALA A 54 15.36 -9.13 11.11
CA ALA A 54 16.08 -9.96 10.15
C ALA A 54 16.87 -9.10 9.14
N ILE A 55 16.24 -8.01 8.65
CA ILE A 55 16.87 -7.03 7.77
C ILE A 55 18.06 -6.36 8.46
N ALA A 56 17.87 -5.91 9.71
CA ALA A 56 18.91 -5.24 10.48
C ALA A 56 20.11 -6.17 10.79
N LEU A 57 19.87 -7.40 11.22
CA LEU A 57 20.95 -8.34 11.57
C LEU A 57 21.71 -8.88 10.34
N ASP A 58 21.07 -8.83 9.17
CA ASP A 58 21.76 -9.14 7.91
C ASP A 58 22.64 -7.98 7.44
N GLY A 59 22.13 -6.75 7.51
CA GLY A 59 22.83 -5.56 7.02
C GLY A 59 23.93 -5.07 7.96
N TRP A 60 23.79 -5.32 9.27
CA TRP A 60 24.67 -4.80 10.30
C TRP A 60 25.12 -5.90 11.26
N LYS A 61 26.44 -5.99 11.50
CA LYS A 61 26.99 -6.81 12.60
C LYS A 61 27.03 -6.06 13.92
N GLN A 62 27.14 -4.73 13.84
CA GLN A 62 27.06 -3.79 14.93
C GLN A 62 26.47 -2.49 14.37
N SER A 63 25.77 -1.71 15.20
CA SER A 63 25.30 -0.37 14.84
C SER A 63 25.21 0.52 16.09
N ASP A 64 26.04 1.57 16.16
CA ASP A 64 26.02 2.53 17.26
C ASP A 64 24.69 3.32 17.32
N TYR A 65 24.04 3.49 16.17
CA TYR A 65 22.76 4.17 16.02
C TYR A 65 21.68 3.22 15.50
N VAL A 66 20.44 3.43 15.92
CA VAL A 66 19.24 2.82 15.32
C VAL A 66 18.18 3.90 15.16
N ILE A 67 17.50 3.91 14.02
CA ILE A 67 16.30 4.71 13.83
C ILE A 67 15.11 3.87 14.28
N LEU A 68 14.30 4.38 15.22
CA LEU A 68 13.10 3.70 15.72
C LEU A 68 11.85 4.40 15.18
N ALA A 69 11.03 3.64 14.45
CA ALA A 69 9.78 4.12 13.86
C ALA A 69 8.57 3.32 14.35
N ASN A 70 7.37 3.90 14.23
CA ASN A 70 6.14 3.19 14.54
C ASN A 70 5.80 2.20 13.41
N GLY A 71 5.75 0.91 13.74
CA GLY A 71 5.45 -0.16 12.81
C GLY A 71 3.99 -0.26 12.41
N GLN A 72 3.07 0.42 13.10
CA GLN A 72 1.62 0.45 12.82
C GLN A 72 1.19 1.75 12.12
N ASN A 73 1.98 2.82 12.22
CA ASN A 73 1.69 4.13 11.63
C ASN A 73 2.94 4.69 10.93
N TYR A 74 2.90 4.75 9.60
CA TYR A 74 4.03 5.05 8.73
C TYR A 74 4.44 6.52 8.52
N PRO A 75 3.55 7.54 8.56
CA PRO A 75 3.80 8.83 7.91
C PRO A 75 5.08 9.53 8.36
N ASP A 76 5.35 9.53 9.66
CA ASP A 76 6.50 10.22 10.25
C ASP A 76 7.84 9.63 9.79
N ALA A 77 7.87 8.34 9.41
CA ALA A 77 9.09 7.60 9.13
C ALA A 77 9.45 7.54 7.64
N LEU A 78 8.55 7.95 6.72
CA LEU A 78 8.77 7.81 5.28
C LEU A 78 10.00 8.59 4.77
N SER A 79 10.38 9.67 5.45
CA SER A 79 11.56 10.49 5.12
C SER A 79 12.81 10.14 5.93
N ALA A 80 12.78 9.06 6.72
CA ALA A 80 13.89 8.70 7.61
C ALA A 80 15.08 8.01 6.91
N ALA A 81 14.91 7.53 5.67
CA ALA A 81 15.96 6.77 4.97
C ALA A 81 17.30 7.53 4.83
N PRO A 82 17.33 8.83 4.47
CA PRO A 82 18.59 9.57 4.41
C PRO A 82 19.25 9.75 5.77
N LEU A 83 18.46 9.92 6.82
CA LEU A 83 18.96 10.02 8.19
C LEU A 83 19.55 8.68 8.65
N ALA A 84 18.86 7.57 8.35
CA ALA A 84 19.37 6.23 8.61
C ALA A 84 20.73 6.01 7.95
N LYS A 85 20.88 6.41 6.67
CA LYS A 85 22.16 6.30 5.95
C LYS A 85 23.24 7.22 6.52
N LYS A 86 22.89 8.45 6.95
CA LYS A 86 23.82 9.39 7.58
C LYS A 86 24.51 8.80 8.83
N TYR A 87 23.75 8.04 9.62
CA TYR A 87 24.24 7.40 10.84
C TYR A 87 24.69 5.94 10.65
N ASP A 88 24.72 5.44 9.40
CA ASP A 88 24.89 4.01 9.08
C ASP A 88 24.03 3.10 9.96
N ALA A 89 22.75 3.44 10.14
CA ALA A 89 21.84 2.82 11.09
C ALA A 89 20.73 2.01 10.39
N PRO A 90 20.32 0.87 10.94
CA PRO A 90 19.08 0.22 10.52
C PRO A 90 17.87 1.00 11.04
N ILE A 91 16.73 0.78 10.38
CA ILE A 91 15.42 1.20 10.88
C ILE A 91 14.77 0.00 11.55
N LEU A 92 14.45 0.11 12.84
CA LEU A 92 13.67 -0.86 13.61
C LEU A 92 12.30 -0.30 13.95
N LEU A 93 11.39 -1.20 14.32
CA LEU A 93 9.98 -0.88 14.53
C LEU A 93 9.55 -1.11 15.99
N THR A 94 8.74 -0.18 16.49
CA THR A 94 7.92 -0.34 17.71
C THR A 94 6.46 -0.63 17.34
N SER A 95 5.66 -1.19 18.25
CA SER A 95 4.21 -1.37 18.04
C SER A 95 3.41 -0.08 18.14
N GLY A 96 4.04 1.01 18.58
CA GLY A 96 3.39 2.28 18.88
C GLY A 96 2.87 2.37 20.32
N ILE A 97 2.74 1.25 21.03
CA ILE A 97 2.37 1.24 22.47
C ILE A 97 3.39 0.51 23.34
N SER A 98 4.23 -0.34 22.74
CA SER A 98 5.25 -1.13 23.44
C SER A 98 6.46 -1.37 22.53
N LEU A 99 7.65 -1.53 23.12
CA LEU A 99 8.84 -1.96 22.38
C LEU A 99 8.85 -3.50 22.29
N PRO A 100 8.68 -4.10 21.10
CA PRO A 100 8.63 -5.56 20.98
C PRO A 100 9.91 -6.22 21.49
N ASP A 101 9.80 -7.41 22.09
CA ASP A 101 10.95 -8.14 22.63
C ASP A 101 12.00 -8.45 21.57
N ILE A 102 11.57 -8.74 20.34
CA ILE A 102 12.51 -8.94 19.23
C ILE A 102 13.29 -7.66 18.95
N THR A 103 12.65 -6.49 18.90
CA THR A 103 13.31 -5.19 18.71
C THR A 103 14.34 -4.92 19.81
N LYS A 104 14.01 -5.22 21.09
CA LYS A 104 14.95 -5.10 22.22
C LYS A 104 16.16 -6.00 22.04
N LYS A 105 15.94 -7.27 21.68
CA LYS A 105 17.02 -8.23 21.42
C LYS A 105 17.90 -7.77 20.26
N THR A 106 17.33 -7.20 19.21
CA THR A 106 18.10 -6.65 18.08
C THR A 106 18.99 -5.49 18.51
N LEU A 107 18.46 -4.55 19.30
CA LEU A 107 19.24 -3.42 19.85
C LEU A 107 20.44 -3.90 20.67
N ILE A 108 20.24 -4.91 21.52
CA ILE A 108 21.32 -5.52 22.32
C ILE A 108 22.33 -6.22 21.41
N THR A 109 21.86 -7.01 20.44
CA THR A 109 22.72 -7.77 19.52
C THR A 109 23.59 -6.85 18.66
N LEU A 110 23.03 -5.73 18.20
CA LEU A 110 23.74 -4.70 17.46
C LEU A 110 24.62 -3.79 18.34
N GLN A 111 24.59 -3.98 19.66
CA GLN A 111 25.32 -3.16 20.64
C GLN A 111 25.00 -1.67 20.49
N THR A 112 23.72 -1.34 20.29
CA THR A 112 23.26 0.02 20.03
C THR A 112 23.47 0.93 21.24
N LYS A 113 24.02 2.12 20.99
CA LYS A 113 24.26 3.14 22.02
C LYS A 113 23.27 4.29 21.93
N ASN A 114 22.77 4.57 20.73
CA ASN A 114 21.88 5.69 20.44
C ASN A 114 20.66 5.20 19.65
N VAL A 115 19.47 5.61 20.09
CA VAL A 115 18.24 5.45 19.32
C VAL A 115 17.68 6.81 18.96
N ILE A 116 17.42 7.01 17.67
CA ILE A 116 16.72 8.18 17.14
C ILE A 116 15.27 7.77 16.89
N ILE A 117 14.36 8.24 17.73
CA ILE A 117 12.92 8.03 17.57
C ILE A 117 12.39 9.01 16.54
N ILE A 118 11.68 8.49 15.55
CA ILE A 118 10.98 9.30 14.55
C ILE A 118 9.48 9.28 14.85
N GLY A 119 8.96 10.46 15.18
CA GLY A 119 7.54 10.67 15.49
C GLY A 119 7.28 11.14 16.92
N GLY A 120 6.15 11.84 17.07
CA GLY A 120 5.72 12.46 18.32
C GLY A 120 5.32 11.47 19.40
N ILE A 121 5.09 11.99 20.60
CA ILE A 121 4.65 11.18 21.76
C ILE A 121 3.29 10.50 21.55
N GLY A 122 2.44 11.05 20.68
CA GLY A 122 1.13 10.48 20.36
C GLY A 122 1.20 9.20 19.54
N VAL A 123 2.31 8.96 18.82
CA VAL A 123 2.52 7.74 18.02
C VAL A 123 3.60 6.83 18.60
N ILE A 124 4.54 7.37 19.37
CA ILE A 124 5.55 6.60 20.12
C ILE A 124 5.64 7.20 21.53
N PRO A 125 4.89 6.65 22.50
CA PRO A 125 4.82 7.16 23.86
C PRO A 125 6.17 7.27 24.57
N VAL A 126 6.22 8.16 25.57
CA VAL A 126 7.39 8.36 26.44
C VAL A 126 7.80 7.08 27.18
N SER A 127 6.87 6.14 27.41
CA SER A 127 7.20 4.85 28.05
C SER A 127 8.23 4.04 27.26
N ILE A 128 8.18 4.07 25.92
CA ILE A 128 9.18 3.40 25.07
C ILE A 128 10.55 4.08 25.21
N GLU A 129 10.58 5.40 25.26
CA GLU A 129 11.81 6.16 25.51
C GLU A 129 12.42 5.84 26.88
N GLN A 130 11.60 5.71 27.91
CA GLN A 130 12.04 5.30 29.24
C GLN A 130 12.58 3.86 29.25
N GLU A 131 11.92 2.94 28.54
CA GLU A 131 12.39 1.55 28.39
C GLU A 131 13.77 1.51 27.70
N LEU A 132 13.98 2.29 26.64
CA LEU A 132 15.28 2.41 25.97
C LEU A 132 16.37 2.99 26.90
N LYS A 133 16.05 4.05 27.65
CA LYS A 133 17.00 4.64 28.62
C LYS A 133 17.37 3.65 29.72
N ALA A 134 16.42 2.84 30.19
CA ALA A 134 16.67 1.78 31.17
C ALA A 134 17.59 0.68 30.62
N MET A 135 17.67 0.52 29.29
CA MET A 135 18.65 -0.34 28.61
C MET A 135 20.03 0.33 28.44
N ASN A 136 20.26 1.51 29.05
CA ASN A 136 21.45 2.36 28.89
C ASN A 136 21.67 2.88 27.45
N ILE A 137 20.58 3.06 26.70
CA ILE A 137 20.61 3.63 25.35
C ILE A 137 20.25 5.11 25.43
N SER A 138 21.07 5.96 24.79
CA SER A 138 20.77 7.39 24.64
C SER A 138 19.66 7.58 23.61
N VAL A 139 18.68 8.43 23.91
CA VAL A 139 17.51 8.62 23.05
C VAL A 139 17.43 10.07 22.57
N THR A 140 17.30 10.24 21.26
CA THR A 140 16.95 11.51 20.61
C THR A 140 15.61 11.33 19.91
N ARG A 141 14.71 12.30 20.02
CA ARG A 141 13.43 12.27 19.32
C ARG A 141 13.38 13.38 18.29
N ILE A 142 12.99 13.02 17.06
CA ILE A 142 12.72 13.94 15.97
C ILE A 142 11.24 13.83 15.65
N ALA A 143 10.51 14.91 15.88
CA ALA A 143 9.07 14.98 15.67
C ALA A 143 8.66 16.43 15.42
N GLY A 144 7.68 16.59 14.54
CA GLY A 144 6.95 17.83 14.36
C GLY A 144 5.52 17.74 14.88
N GLN A 145 4.73 18.78 14.62
CA GLN A 145 3.30 18.80 14.93
C GLN A 145 2.49 17.77 14.13
N ASP A 146 2.94 17.48 12.90
CA ASP A 146 2.36 16.50 12.00
C ASP A 146 3.46 15.84 11.14
N ARG A 147 3.06 15.00 10.18
CA ARG A 147 3.97 14.30 9.26
C ARG A 147 4.79 15.26 8.38
N TYR A 148 4.24 16.44 8.08
CA TYR A 148 4.86 17.44 7.22
C TYR A 148 5.88 18.28 7.99
N ASP A 149 5.61 18.63 9.25
CA ASP A 149 6.61 19.24 10.12
C ASP A 149 7.71 18.24 10.50
N THR A 150 7.35 16.98 10.75
CA THR A 150 8.34 15.92 11.04
C THR A 150 9.33 15.72 9.89
N THR A 151 8.88 15.76 8.64
CA THR A 151 9.77 15.65 7.48
C THR A 151 10.79 16.81 7.42
N VAL A 152 10.38 18.02 7.78
CA VAL A 152 11.26 19.20 7.85
C VAL A 152 12.27 19.02 8.97
N LYS A 153 11.85 18.53 10.15
CA LYS A 153 12.76 18.24 11.26
C LYS A 153 13.80 17.17 10.92
N ILE A 154 13.43 16.15 10.16
CA ILE A 154 14.38 15.15 9.65
C ILE A 154 15.34 15.80 8.65
N ALA A 155 14.84 16.62 7.73
CA ALA A 155 15.64 17.31 6.73
C ALA A 155 16.68 18.26 7.35
N GLU A 156 16.31 18.99 8.41
CA GLU A 156 17.22 19.83 9.20
C GLU A 156 18.39 19.03 9.80
N GLN A 157 18.18 17.75 10.17
CA GLN A 157 19.26 16.91 10.68
C GLN A 157 20.25 16.47 9.61
N LEU A 158 19.91 16.51 8.32
CA LEU A 158 20.81 16.11 7.24
C LEU A 158 21.88 17.18 6.97
N GLY A 159 21.50 18.45 7.08
CA GLY A 159 22.31 19.61 6.73
C GLY A 159 21.79 20.29 5.45
N SER A 160 22.59 21.18 4.86
CA SER A 160 22.19 21.89 3.63
C SER A 160 22.28 20.98 2.40
N SER A 161 21.21 20.96 1.61
CA SER A 161 21.14 20.34 0.28
C SER A 161 20.53 21.34 -0.68
N SER A 162 21.02 21.39 -1.93
CA SER A 162 20.41 22.17 -3.01
C SER A 162 19.34 21.39 -3.77
N GLU A 163 19.19 20.11 -3.47
CA GLU A 163 18.21 19.20 -4.06
C GLU A 163 17.26 18.68 -2.98
N ILE A 164 15.98 18.49 -3.33
CA ILE A 164 15.00 17.78 -2.51
C ILE A 164 14.20 16.80 -3.37
N ILE A 165 13.71 15.75 -2.72
CA ILE A 165 12.70 14.86 -3.29
C ILE A 165 11.38 15.14 -2.59
N VAL A 166 10.32 15.31 -3.36
CA VAL A 166 8.96 15.57 -2.87
C VAL A 166 8.08 14.38 -3.19
N ALA A 167 7.39 13.84 -2.19
CA ALA A 167 6.42 12.76 -2.33
C ALA A 167 5.15 13.09 -1.53
N THR A 168 4.04 12.40 -1.81
CA THR A 168 2.84 12.58 -1.01
C THR A 168 3.06 12.09 0.42
N GLY A 169 2.51 12.81 1.40
CA GLY A 169 2.40 12.33 2.78
C GLY A 169 1.15 11.50 3.03
N GLU A 170 0.25 11.35 2.04
CA GLU A 170 -1.05 10.69 2.19
C GLU A 170 -1.00 9.19 1.85
N ASP A 171 0.06 8.76 1.17
CA ASP A 171 0.40 7.36 0.90
C ASP A 171 1.93 7.14 1.04
N TYR A 172 2.40 5.89 0.98
CA TYR A 172 3.78 5.50 1.25
C TYR A 172 4.65 5.03 0.05
N PRO A 173 4.12 4.42 -1.03
CA PRO A 173 4.96 3.79 -2.06
C PRO A 173 5.95 4.75 -2.74
N ASP A 174 5.55 6.00 -2.97
CA ASP A 174 6.37 6.98 -3.69
C ASP A 174 7.58 7.43 -2.86
N ALA A 175 7.38 7.72 -1.56
CA ALA A 175 8.47 8.04 -0.64
C ALA A 175 9.42 6.86 -0.44
N LEU A 176 8.88 5.64 -0.31
CA LEU A 176 9.69 4.42 -0.16
C LEU A 176 10.48 4.09 -1.43
N SER A 177 9.93 4.37 -2.61
CA SER A 177 10.63 4.22 -3.89
C SER A 177 11.85 5.13 -3.99
N ALA A 178 11.71 6.37 -3.52
CA ALA A 178 12.82 7.33 -3.50
C ALA A 178 13.80 7.12 -2.34
N GLY A 179 13.43 6.36 -1.31
CA GLY A 179 14.19 6.16 -0.08
C GLY A 179 15.68 5.85 -0.28
N PRO A 180 16.05 4.79 -1.04
CA PRO A 180 17.45 4.44 -1.25
C PRO A 180 18.23 5.53 -2.00
N ILE A 181 17.60 6.20 -2.96
CA ILE A 181 18.21 7.26 -3.78
C ILE A 181 18.49 8.48 -2.91
N ALA A 182 17.46 8.93 -2.19
CA ALA A 182 17.54 10.03 -1.24
C ALA A 182 18.63 9.77 -0.22
N ALA A 183 18.74 8.53 0.26
CA ALA A 183 19.71 8.13 1.24
C ALA A 183 21.15 8.10 0.72
N ILE A 184 21.40 7.48 -0.43
CA ILE A 184 22.72 7.43 -1.05
C ILE A 184 23.22 8.82 -1.41
N LYS A 185 22.34 9.69 -1.93
CA LYS A 185 22.68 11.06 -2.33
C LYS A 185 22.60 12.08 -1.20
N GLN A 186 22.16 11.68 0.00
CA GLN A 186 21.89 12.57 1.14
C GLN A 186 20.93 13.73 0.78
N ILE A 187 19.94 13.44 -0.06
CA ILE A 187 18.88 14.37 -0.45
C ILE A 187 17.71 14.24 0.54
N PRO A 188 17.19 15.33 1.12
CA PRO A 188 16.00 15.28 1.96
C PRO A 188 14.77 14.82 1.18
N ILE A 189 13.94 13.98 1.82
CA ILE A 189 12.58 13.69 1.37
C ILE A 189 11.63 14.64 2.11
N ILE A 190 10.82 15.37 1.35
CA ILE A 190 9.80 16.29 1.85
C ILE A 190 8.42 15.74 1.47
N LEU A 191 7.62 15.41 2.49
CA LEU A 191 6.23 14.99 2.30
C LEU A 191 5.31 16.20 2.12
N VAL A 192 4.37 16.14 1.19
CA VAL A 192 3.33 17.16 0.99
C VAL A 192 1.93 16.54 0.88
N PRO A 193 0.86 17.26 1.27
CA PRO A 193 -0.51 16.94 0.85
C PRO A 193 -0.71 17.17 -0.65
N GLN A 194 -1.80 16.64 -1.21
CA GLN A 194 -2.08 16.72 -2.65
C GLN A 194 -2.23 18.17 -3.16
N ASP A 195 -3.03 19.00 -2.47
CA ASP A 195 -3.55 20.26 -3.02
C ASP A 195 -3.09 21.54 -2.29
N TYR A 196 -2.28 21.41 -1.25
CA TYR A 196 -1.71 22.58 -0.56
C TYR A 196 -0.29 22.34 -0.04
N MET A 197 0.46 23.42 0.13
CA MET A 197 1.79 23.39 0.73
C MET A 197 1.76 23.89 2.17
N PRO A 198 2.10 23.04 3.16
CA PRO A 198 2.26 23.44 4.55
C PRO A 198 3.29 24.57 4.74
N ASP A 199 3.03 25.47 5.70
CA ASP A 199 3.90 26.63 5.95
C ASP A 199 5.29 26.24 6.49
N SER A 200 5.40 25.12 7.21
CA SER A 200 6.68 24.56 7.65
C SER A 200 7.60 24.25 6.44
N ILE A 201 7.02 23.74 5.36
CA ILE A 201 7.74 23.40 4.13
C ILE A 201 8.10 24.67 3.35
N LYS A 202 7.19 25.64 3.24
CA LYS A 202 7.50 26.95 2.62
C LYS A 202 8.69 27.61 3.32
N THR A 203 8.66 27.63 4.66
CA THR A 203 9.73 28.21 5.49
C THR A 203 11.05 27.48 5.27
N TYR A 204 11.02 26.14 5.25
CA TYR A 204 12.21 25.33 5.00
C TYR A 204 12.82 25.60 3.62
N ILE A 205 12.02 25.62 2.55
CA ILE A 205 12.52 25.88 1.19
C ILE A 205 13.09 27.28 1.07
N GLN A 206 12.49 28.30 1.70
CA GLN A 206 13.01 29.67 1.68
C GLN A 206 14.34 29.81 2.45
N ALA A 207 14.51 29.04 3.51
CA ALA A 207 15.74 29.03 4.32
C ALA A 207 16.89 28.25 3.67
N GLN A 208 16.59 27.33 2.74
CA GLN A 208 17.58 26.52 2.04
C GLN A 208 17.79 27.03 0.60
N ASN A 209 19.00 26.87 0.07
CA ASN A 209 19.29 27.20 -1.34
C ASN A 209 18.85 26.05 -2.27
N ILE A 210 17.57 25.68 -2.25
CA ILE A 210 17.03 24.63 -3.12
C ILE A 210 17.00 25.15 -4.55
N THR A 211 17.67 24.44 -5.46
CA THR A 211 17.71 24.76 -6.88
C THR A 211 17.03 23.70 -7.74
N LYS A 212 16.78 22.51 -7.18
CA LYS A 212 16.20 21.38 -7.91
C LYS A 212 15.27 20.55 -7.02
N THR A 213 14.13 20.18 -7.57
CA THR A 213 13.10 19.42 -6.85
C THR A 213 12.62 18.25 -7.70
N TYR A 214 12.71 17.03 -7.19
CA TYR A 214 12.15 15.85 -7.84
C TYR A 214 10.80 15.51 -7.23
N VAL A 215 9.72 15.74 -7.97
CA VAL A 215 8.36 15.40 -7.53
C VAL A 215 8.03 13.99 -7.98
N ILE A 216 7.74 13.10 -7.03
CA ILE A 216 7.36 11.71 -7.30
C ILE A 216 5.85 11.59 -7.20
N GLY A 217 5.18 11.33 -8.33
CA GLY A 217 3.72 11.27 -8.42
C GLY A 217 3.17 12.15 -9.54
N GLY A 218 2.04 11.73 -10.11
CA GLY A 218 1.27 12.53 -11.05
C GLY A 218 0.54 13.68 -10.38
N THR A 219 -0.26 14.40 -11.17
CA THR A 219 -1.02 15.58 -10.71
C THR A 219 -2.19 15.20 -9.79
N GLU A 220 -2.65 13.96 -9.91
CA GLU A 220 -3.65 13.32 -9.06
C GLU A 220 -3.12 12.96 -7.66
N ILE A 221 -1.79 12.94 -7.47
CA ILE A 221 -1.14 12.64 -6.18
C ILE A 221 -0.54 13.91 -5.56
N ILE A 222 0.06 14.77 -6.39
CA ILE A 222 0.57 16.09 -6.01
C ILE A 222 0.20 17.04 -7.14
N SER A 223 -0.76 17.91 -6.89
CA SER A 223 -1.25 18.89 -7.87
C SER A 223 -0.13 19.78 -8.42
N ASP A 224 -0.34 20.33 -9.61
CA ASP A 224 0.60 21.30 -10.19
C ASP A 224 0.64 22.61 -9.39
N SER A 225 -0.44 22.96 -8.67
CA SER A 225 -0.45 24.13 -7.79
C SER A 225 0.54 23.97 -6.63
N VAL A 226 0.69 22.75 -6.07
CA VAL A 226 1.69 22.44 -5.05
C VAL A 226 3.08 22.33 -5.68
N ALA A 227 3.23 21.56 -6.74
CA ALA A 227 4.55 21.32 -7.35
C ALA A 227 5.21 22.63 -7.83
N ASN A 228 4.46 23.52 -8.49
CA ASN A 228 5.00 24.78 -9.03
C ASN A 228 5.46 25.79 -7.95
N GLN A 229 5.19 25.53 -6.66
CA GLN A 229 5.75 26.33 -5.56
C GLN A 229 7.20 25.94 -5.23
N PHE A 230 7.69 24.79 -5.70
CA PHE A 230 9.06 24.36 -5.52
C PHE A 230 9.98 24.86 -6.65
N PRO A 231 11.27 25.13 -6.38
CA PRO A 231 12.23 25.52 -7.40
C PRO A 231 12.74 24.31 -8.21
N GLY A 232 12.91 24.49 -9.52
CA GLY A 232 13.58 23.54 -10.41
C GLY A 232 12.91 22.15 -10.48
N VAL A 233 11.59 22.13 -10.66
CA VAL A 233 10.78 20.91 -10.62
C VAL A 233 11.03 19.99 -11.81
N GLU A 234 11.38 18.74 -11.51
CA GLU A 234 11.32 17.59 -12.42
C GLU A 234 10.33 16.57 -11.83
N ARG A 235 9.35 16.13 -12.62
CA ARG A 235 8.26 15.27 -12.13
C ARG A 235 8.35 13.86 -12.71
N ASN A 236 8.46 12.88 -11.81
CA ASN A 236 8.38 11.45 -12.14
C ASN A 236 6.94 10.95 -12.03
N LYS A 237 6.44 10.42 -13.16
CA LYS A 237 5.09 9.86 -13.28
C LYS A 237 5.17 8.37 -13.59
N GLY A 238 4.04 7.69 -13.47
CA GLY A 238 3.90 6.28 -13.82
C GLY A 238 2.43 5.90 -13.76
N THR A 239 2.04 4.88 -14.52
CA THR A 239 0.64 4.42 -14.63
C THR A 239 0.07 3.86 -13.34
N ASP A 240 0.94 3.45 -12.41
CA ASP A 240 0.62 3.02 -11.05
C ASP A 240 1.87 3.21 -10.16
N LYS A 241 1.74 2.92 -8.86
CA LYS A 241 2.83 2.97 -7.87
C LYS A 241 4.06 2.10 -8.23
N TYR A 242 3.87 1.02 -8.98
CA TYR A 242 4.95 0.10 -9.36
C TYR A 242 5.74 0.64 -10.56
N ALA A 243 5.05 1.16 -11.56
CA ALA A 243 5.69 1.85 -12.68
C ALA A 243 6.43 3.11 -12.19
N ARG A 244 5.86 3.87 -11.24
CA ARG A 244 6.55 4.99 -10.60
C ARG A 244 7.81 4.53 -9.86
N ASN A 245 7.75 3.45 -9.09
CA ASN A 245 8.92 2.85 -8.43
C ASN A 245 10.05 2.54 -9.42
N ILE A 246 9.74 1.93 -10.57
CA ILE A 246 10.74 1.63 -11.60
C ILE A 246 11.27 2.89 -12.29
N ASN A 247 10.40 3.85 -12.63
CA ASN A 247 10.82 5.08 -13.31
C ASN A 247 11.80 5.90 -12.46
N VAL A 248 11.48 6.05 -11.16
CA VAL A 248 12.38 6.71 -10.20
C VAL A 248 13.69 5.93 -10.06
N THR A 249 13.64 4.60 -10.04
CA THR A 249 14.84 3.77 -9.96
C THR A 249 15.74 3.94 -11.18
N LEU A 250 15.16 3.95 -12.39
CA LEU A 250 15.88 4.08 -13.66
C LEU A 250 16.56 5.44 -13.85
N GLU A 251 15.92 6.51 -13.37
CA GLU A 251 16.49 7.85 -13.43
C GLU A 251 17.86 7.91 -12.71
N TYR A 252 18.02 7.14 -11.63
CA TYR A 252 19.20 7.10 -10.78
C TYR A 252 19.99 5.79 -10.86
N ASP A 253 19.81 4.96 -11.89
CA ASP A 253 20.42 3.62 -11.94
C ASP A 253 21.96 3.63 -11.83
N ASP A 254 22.61 4.75 -12.18
CA ASP A 254 24.06 4.90 -12.09
C ASP A 254 24.62 5.01 -10.67
N ILE A 255 23.79 5.29 -9.66
CA ILE A 255 24.23 5.30 -8.26
C ILE A 255 24.21 3.90 -7.63
N PHE A 256 23.48 2.97 -8.23
CA PHE A 256 23.38 1.60 -7.72
C PHE A 256 24.55 0.75 -8.20
N THR A 257 25.13 -0.04 -7.28
CA THR A 257 26.28 -0.89 -7.53
C THR A 257 25.85 -2.35 -7.69
N GLY A 258 26.43 -3.03 -8.70
CA GLY A 258 26.14 -4.43 -8.97
C GLY A 258 24.71 -4.70 -9.47
N ASN A 259 24.34 -5.97 -9.39
CA ASN A 259 23.11 -6.52 -9.98
C ASN A 259 22.06 -6.89 -8.93
N ASP A 260 22.42 -6.86 -7.65
CA ASP A 260 21.55 -7.17 -6.52
C ASP A 260 20.37 -6.18 -6.45
N ILE A 261 19.23 -6.65 -5.97
CA ILE A 261 18.03 -5.83 -5.74
C ILE A 261 17.40 -6.18 -4.40
N CYS A 262 16.75 -5.22 -3.76
CA CYS A 262 15.79 -5.48 -2.70
C CYS A 262 14.38 -5.60 -3.30
N VAL A 263 13.56 -6.49 -2.77
CA VAL A 263 12.16 -6.69 -3.18
C VAL A 263 11.27 -6.63 -1.95
N ALA A 264 10.24 -5.80 -1.99
CA ALA A 264 9.22 -5.71 -0.96
C ALA A 264 7.83 -5.56 -1.59
N THR A 265 6.78 -5.91 -0.85
CA THR A 265 5.42 -5.64 -1.32
C THR A 265 5.14 -4.14 -1.32
N GLY A 266 4.39 -3.67 -2.33
CA GLY A 266 3.82 -2.31 -2.36
C GLY A 266 2.41 -2.24 -1.79
N GLU A 267 1.89 -3.34 -1.23
CA GLU A 267 0.55 -3.40 -0.62
C GLU A 267 0.57 -3.16 0.91
N ASN A 268 1.76 -2.98 1.48
CA ASN A 268 1.98 -2.49 2.83
C ASN A 268 3.33 -1.74 2.90
N PHE A 269 3.63 -1.12 4.05
CA PHE A 269 4.78 -0.21 4.15
C PHE A 269 5.96 -0.77 4.97
N ALA A 270 5.72 -1.61 5.98
CA ALA A 270 6.67 -1.79 7.09
C ALA A 270 7.98 -2.47 6.66
N ASP A 271 7.88 -3.48 5.79
CA ASP A 271 9.05 -4.23 5.33
C ASP A 271 9.87 -3.41 4.33
N ALA A 272 9.21 -2.63 3.46
CA ALA A 272 9.87 -1.68 2.59
C ALA A 272 10.51 -0.52 3.37
N LEU A 273 9.83 0.03 4.38
CA LEU A 273 10.34 1.11 5.25
C LEU A 273 11.63 0.72 5.99
N THR A 274 11.73 -0.53 6.43
CA THR A 274 12.98 -1.01 7.06
C THR A 274 14.02 -1.42 6.01
N GLY A 275 13.55 -1.93 4.87
CA GLY A 275 14.35 -2.29 3.72
C GLY A 275 15.07 -1.13 3.04
N VAL A 276 14.52 0.08 3.01
CA VAL A 276 15.18 1.23 2.36
C VAL A 276 16.53 1.59 2.97
N ALA A 277 16.70 1.42 4.29
CA ALA A 277 17.99 1.62 4.96
C ALA A 277 19.00 0.53 4.54
N TYR A 278 18.55 -0.72 4.41
CA TYR A 278 19.38 -1.83 3.95
C TYR A 278 19.80 -1.64 2.49
N ALA A 279 18.85 -1.28 1.61
CA ALA A 279 19.07 -0.98 0.20
C ALA A 279 20.09 0.15 0.04
N ALA A 280 19.92 1.25 0.78
CA ALA A 280 20.87 2.37 0.80
C ALA A 280 22.25 1.98 1.34
N LYS A 281 22.32 1.11 2.36
CA LYS A 281 23.59 0.59 2.89
C LYS A 281 24.34 -0.21 1.84
N LYS A 282 23.64 -1.09 1.13
CA LYS A 282 24.22 -1.92 0.06
C LYS A 282 24.47 -1.19 -1.25
N GLY A 283 23.84 -0.03 -1.46
CA GLY A 283 23.92 0.69 -2.73
C GLY A 283 23.11 0.00 -3.82
N ILE A 284 21.97 -0.60 -3.48
CA ILE A 284 21.11 -1.36 -4.41
C ILE A 284 19.69 -0.79 -4.40
N PRO A 285 18.90 -0.96 -5.48
CA PRO A 285 17.54 -0.45 -5.56
C PRO A 285 16.57 -1.27 -4.70
N ILE A 286 15.44 -0.67 -4.33
CA ILE A 286 14.28 -1.37 -3.78
C ILE A 286 13.15 -1.41 -4.80
N ILE A 287 12.69 -2.61 -5.12
CA ILE A 287 11.64 -2.87 -6.09
C ILE A 287 10.36 -3.24 -5.35
N LEU A 288 9.34 -2.41 -5.51
CA LEU A 288 8.02 -2.67 -4.96
C LEU A 288 7.24 -3.57 -5.91
N ILE A 289 6.55 -4.58 -5.37
CA ILE A 289 5.77 -5.53 -6.16
C ILE A 289 4.38 -5.76 -5.59
N SER A 290 3.44 -6.18 -6.44
CA SER A 290 2.19 -6.81 -6.02
C SER A 290 2.33 -8.34 -6.11
N GLU A 291 1.24 -9.08 -5.88
CA GLU A 291 1.19 -10.53 -6.15
C GLU A 291 1.43 -10.85 -7.64
N TYR A 292 1.10 -9.92 -8.54
CA TYR A 292 1.29 -10.02 -9.98
C TYR A 292 2.06 -8.79 -10.51
N PRO A 293 3.39 -8.77 -10.34
CA PRO A 293 4.23 -7.68 -10.81
C PRO A 293 3.95 -7.32 -12.28
N GLY A 294 3.82 -6.03 -12.57
CA GLY A 294 3.61 -5.55 -13.94
C GLY A 294 4.82 -5.83 -14.85
N LEU A 295 4.61 -5.78 -16.17
CA LEU A 295 5.66 -6.07 -17.15
C LEU A 295 6.88 -5.15 -16.98
N VAL A 296 6.67 -3.86 -16.70
CA VAL A 296 7.76 -2.90 -16.48
C VAL A 296 8.66 -3.33 -15.31
N THR A 297 8.05 -3.75 -14.20
CA THR A 297 8.76 -4.26 -13.02
C THR A 297 9.51 -5.55 -13.34
N ARG A 298 8.88 -6.50 -14.02
CA ARG A 298 9.48 -7.78 -14.44
C ARG A 298 10.69 -7.57 -15.35
N VAL A 299 10.54 -6.74 -16.39
CA VAL A 299 11.61 -6.41 -17.35
C VAL A 299 12.77 -5.75 -16.63
N TYR A 300 12.51 -4.75 -15.79
CA TYR A 300 13.56 -4.12 -15.00
C TYR A 300 14.31 -5.14 -14.13
N THR A 301 13.58 -5.98 -13.39
CA THR A 301 14.18 -6.98 -12.49
C THR A 301 15.03 -7.99 -13.25
N VAL A 302 14.51 -8.57 -14.34
CA VAL A 302 15.24 -9.56 -15.14
C VAL A 302 16.47 -8.94 -15.78
N LEU A 303 16.38 -7.70 -16.28
CA LEU A 303 17.56 -7.00 -16.78
C LEU A 303 18.56 -6.79 -15.65
N LYS A 304 18.17 -6.12 -14.56
CA LYS A 304 19.08 -5.76 -13.44
C LYS A 304 19.82 -6.98 -12.88
N LEU A 305 19.12 -8.10 -12.67
CA LEU A 305 19.71 -9.33 -12.14
C LEU A 305 20.65 -10.04 -13.13
N ASN A 306 20.45 -9.84 -14.44
CA ASN A 306 21.21 -10.50 -15.51
C ASN A 306 22.18 -9.56 -16.27
N MET A 307 22.37 -8.30 -15.82
CA MET A 307 23.24 -7.34 -16.51
C MET A 307 24.71 -7.72 -16.31
N GLU A 308 25.36 -8.14 -17.40
CA GLU A 308 26.82 -8.17 -17.63
C GLU A 308 27.66 -9.02 -16.62
N ASP A 309 28.42 -9.98 -17.15
CA ASP A 309 29.49 -10.78 -16.50
C ASP A 309 29.13 -12.13 -15.82
N GLN A 310 28.03 -12.79 -16.20
CA GLN A 310 27.74 -14.18 -15.76
C GLN A 310 27.59 -14.40 -14.24
N THR A 311 27.58 -13.34 -13.42
CA THR A 311 27.20 -13.41 -12.00
C THR A 311 25.78 -12.89 -11.83
N ASN A 312 24.84 -13.81 -11.57
CA ASN A 312 23.45 -13.44 -11.30
C ASN A 312 23.40 -12.60 -10.02
N GLY A 313 22.70 -11.46 -10.08
CA GLY A 313 22.40 -10.67 -8.88
C GLY A 313 21.54 -11.46 -7.89
N ILE A 314 21.65 -11.11 -6.61
CA ILE A 314 20.86 -11.69 -5.54
C ILE A 314 19.65 -10.78 -5.24
N PRO A 315 18.42 -11.31 -5.36
CA PRO A 315 17.23 -10.62 -4.89
C PRO A 315 17.05 -10.86 -3.38
N TYR A 316 17.11 -9.78 -2.59
CA TYR A 316 16.82 -9.77 -1.16
C TYR A 316 15.33 -9.54 -0.95
N ILE A 317 14.62 -10.57 -0.51
CA ILE A 317 13.18 -10.51 -0.33
C ILE A 317 12.85 -10.10 1.10
N PHE A 318 12.15 -8.99 1.27
CA PHE A 318 11.68 -8.53 2.57
C PHE A 318 10.24 -8.99 2.79
N GLY A 319 10.03 -9.72 3.88
CA GLY A 319 8.71 -10.22 4.27
C GLY A 319 8.49 -11.72 4.01
N GLY A 320 7.53 -12.26 4.75
CA GLY A 320 7.15 -13.68 4.66
C GLY A 320 6.42 -14.02 3.36
N THR A 321 6.16 -15.31 3.14
CA THR A 321 5.46 -15.81 1.94
C THR A 321 3.99 -15.39 1.86
N SER A 322 3.40 -14.91 2.95
CA SER A 322 2.04 -14.38 2.98
C SER A 322 1.89 -12.98 2.35
N ILE A 323 3.00 -12.24 2.22
CA ILE A 323 3.01 -10.86 1.68
C ILE A 323 3.90 -10.71 0.45
N VAL A 324 4.94 -11.55 0.33
CA VAL A 324 5.73 -11.72 -0.90
C VAL A 324 5.80 -13.21 -1.20
N SER A 325 4.80 -13.70 -1.91
CA SER A 325 4.62 -15.12 -2.18
C SER A 325 5.70 -15.67 -3.11
N ASN A 326 5.91 -16.98 -3.07
CA ASN A 326 6.80 -17.64 -4.04
C ASN A 326 6.25 -17.51 -5.48
N LYS A 327 4.93 -17.35 -5.63
CA LYS A 327 4.28 -17.08 -6.91
C LYS A 327 4.66 -15.69 -7.43
N ALA A 328 4.56 -14.66 -6.59
CA ALA A 328 4.95 -13.30 -6.96
C ALA A 328 6.44 -13.22 -7.37
N ILE A 329 7.32 -13.91 -6.63
CA ILE A 329 8.75 -14.02 -6.96
C ILE A 329 8.96 -14.76 -8.29
N SER A 330 8.31 -15.90 -8.49
CA SER A 330 8.41 -16.64 -9.75
C SER A 330 7.93 -15.79 -10.93
N TYR A 331 6.84 -15.04 -10.76
CA TYR A 331 6.30 -14.15 -11.77
C TYR A 331 7.25 -12.98 -12.07
N LEU A 332 7.94 -12.46 -11.05
CA LEU A 332 8.93 -11.40 -11.18
C LEU A 332 10.09 -11.77 -12.13
N TYR A 333 10.49 -13.05 -12.17
CA TYR A 333 11.61 -13.53 -13.02
C TYR A 333 11.20 -14.06 -14.39
N THR A 334 9.92 -14.33 -14.59
CA THR A 334 9.43 -14.78 -15.89
C THR A 334 9.14 -13.55 -16.72
N LEU A 335 9.75 -13.41 -17.89
CA LEU A 335 9.24 -12.48 -18.91
C LEU A 335 8.26 -13.24 -19.81
N PRO A 336 7.19 -12.59 -20.27
CA PRO A 336 6.35 -13.20 -21.28
C PRO A 336 7.19 -13.52 -22.52
N ASP A 337 6.99 -14.71 -23.08
CA ASP A 337 7.43 -14.99 -24.44
C ASP A 337 6.57 -14.15 -25.39
N THR A 338 7.08 -12.98 -25.78
CA THR A 338 6.36 -12.05 -26.66
C THR A 338 6.18 -12.61 -28.07
N SER A 339 6.84 -13.72 -28.41
CA SER A 339 6.58 -14.45 -29.66
C SER A 339 5.33 -15.35 -29.59
N GLN A 340 4.78 -15.56 -28.38
CA GLN A 340 3.67 -16.47 -28.10
C GLN A 340 2.62 -15.88 -27.13
N ALA A 341 2.63 -14.57 -26.85
CA ALA A 341 1.65 -13.93 -25.97
C ALA A 341 0.25 -14.01 -26.58
N SER A 342 -0.42 -15.14 -26.37
CA SER A 342 -1.78 -15.37 -26.82
C SER A 342 -2.72 -14.61 -25.90
N LYS A 343 -3.61 -13.83 -26.50
CA LYS A 343 -4.77 -13.27 -25.82
C LYS A 343 -5.44 -14.35 -24.96
N PRO A 344 -5.59 -14.15 -23.63
CA PRO A 344 -6.22 -15.16 -22.78
C PRO A 344 -7.65 -15.43 -23.24
N SER A 345 -8.15 -16.64 -22.99
CA SER A 345 -9.53 -16.97 -23.36
C SER A 345 -10.51 -16.07 -22.60
N THR A 346 -11.60 -15.70 -23.28
CA THR A 346 -12.68 -14.91 -22.70
C THR A 346 -13.27 -15.59 -21.46
N PRO A 347 -13.47 -14.86 -20.34
CA PRO A 347 -14.24 -15.37 -19.20
C PRO A 347 -15.64 -15.82 -19.62
N THR A 348 -16.03 -17.04 -19.25
CA THR A 348 -17.35 -17.63 -19.56
C THR A 348 -18.17 -17.83 -18.30
N ASP A 349 -19.47 -18.09 -18.48
CA ASP A 349 -20.43 -18.34 -17.40
C ASP A 349 -20.42 -17.25 -16.33
N LEU A 350 -20.26 -16.00 -16.78
CA LEU A 350 -20.42 -14.85 -15.90
C LEU A 350 -21.87 -14.81 -15.42
N VAL A 351 -22.05 -14.72 -14.11
CA VAL A 351 -23.33 -14.62 -13.41
C VAL A 351 -23.27 -13.44 -12.44
N ALA A 352 -24.30 -12.60 -12.46
CA ALA A 352 -24.53 -11.58 -11.44
C ALA A 352 -25.73 -11.99 -10.59
N THR A 353 -25.56 -11.95 -9.27
CA THR A 353 -26.59 -12.35 -8.30
C THR A 353 -26.84 -11.20 -7.33
N ALA A 354 -28.08 -10.75 -7.23
CA ALA A 354 -28.48 -9.82 -6.18
C ALA A 354 -28.42 -10.53 -4.82
N ILE A 355 -27.60 -10.02 -3.91
CA ILE A 355 -27.42 -10.57 -2.57
C ILE A 355 -28.37 -9.89 -1.59
N SER A 356 -28.58 -8.58 -1.74
CA SER A 356 -29.44 -7.78 -0.88
C SER A 356 -30.06 -6.61 -1.65
N SER A 357 -30.72 -5.70 -0.94
CA SER A 357 -31.19 -4.44 -1.51
C SER A 357 -30.07 -3.44 -1.82
N SER A 358 -28.81 -3.78 -1.50
CA SER A 358 -27.65 -2.92 -1.76
C SER A 358 -26.41 -3.63 -2.30
N GLU A 359 -26.50 -4.93 -2.55
CA GLU A 359 -25.35 -5.75 -2.93
C GLU A 359 -25.64 -6.65 -4.12
N ILE A 360 -24.65 -6.75 -5.02
CA ILE A 360 -24.61 -7.70 -6.13
C ILE A 360 -23.26 -8.43 -6.09
N ALA A 361 -23.29 -9.75 -6.19
CA ALA A 361 -22.10 -10.59 -6.32
C ALA A 361 -21.91 -11.07 -7.77
N LEU A 362 -20.66 -11.21 -8.20
CA LEU A 362 -20.27 -11.74 -9.49
C LEU A 362 -19.44 -13.01 -9.36
N GLN A 363 -19.70 -13.96 -10.25
CA GLN A 363 -18.91 -15.17 -10.42
C GLN A 363 -18.80 -15.54 -11.90
N TRP A 364 -17.67 -16.13 -12.30
CA TRP A 364 -17.43 -16.66 -13.64
C TRP A 364 -16.56 -17.92 -13.56
N ASN A 365 -16.41 -18.64 -14.67
CA ASN A 365 -15.47 -19.76 -14.73
C ASN A 365 -14.02 -19.26 -14.75
N GLN A 366 -13.14 -19.96 -14.03
CA GLN A 366 -11.72 -19.63 -14.05
C GLN A 366 -11.16 -19.73 -15.48
N VAL A 367 -10.57 -18.64 -15.97
CA VAL A 367 -9.76 -18.66 -17.19
C VAL A 367 -8.40 -19.25 -16.85
N ASN A 368 -8.07 -20.34 -17.54
CA ASN A 368 -6.78 -21.00 -17.39
C ASN A 368 -5.64 -20.03 -17.71
N ASN A 369 -4.66 -19.95 -16.80
CA ASN A 369 -3.49 -19.08 -16.88
C ASN A 369 -3.73 -17.57 -16.72
N ALA A 370 -4.97 -17.10 -16.53
CA ALA A 370 -5.21 -15.68 -16.25
C ALA A 370 -4.48 -15.24 -14.97
N ASP A 371 -3.78 -14.12 -15.06
CA ASP A 371 -3.06 -13.53 -13.93
C ASP A 371 -4.02 -12.78 -13.02
N TYR A 372 -4.97 -12.04 -13.62
CA TYR A 372 -6.04 -11.32 -12.95
C TYR A 372 -7.17 -11.00 -13.93
N TYR A 373 -8.21 -10.32 -13.44
CA TYR A 373 -9.39 -9.93 -14.21
C TYR A 373 -9.70 -8.45 -14.02
N TYR A 374 -10.24 -7.81 -15.05
CA TYR A 374 -10.89 -6.50 -14.94
C TYR A 374 -12.41 -6.65 -14.98
N ILE A 375 -13.09 -5.84 -14.17
CA ILE A 375 -14.54 -5.86 -14.04
C ILE A 375 -15.06 -4.50 -14.50
N TYR A 376 -16.02 -4.55 -15.41
CA TYR A 376 -16.65 -3.41 -16.03
C TYR A 376 -18.10 -3.33 -15.58
N THR A 377 -18.57 -2.14 -15.23
CA THR A 377 -19.94 -1.85 -14.81
C THR A 377 -20.59 -0.81 -15.70
N SER A 378 -21.91 -0.89 -15.80
CA SER A 378 -22.74 0.05 -16.54
C SER A 378 -24.11 0.17 -15.89
N ASN A 379 -24.68 1.38 -15.88
CA ASN A 379 -26.03 1.62 -15.36
C ASN A 379 -27.12 1.47 -16.43
N ASP A 380 -26.74 1.52 -17.71
CA ASP A 380 -27.64 1.50 -18.86
C ASP A 380 -27.40 0.30 -19.79
N GLY A 381 -26.39 -0.51 -19.49
CA GLY A 381 -25.98 -1.65 -20.29
C GLY A 381 -25.24 -1.28 -21.58
N SER A 382 -24.84 -0.01 -21.74
CA SER A 382 -24.21 0.49 -22.97
C SER A 382 -22.85 1.16 -22.71
N ASP A 383 -22.74 2.03 -21.71
CA ASP A 383 -21.49 2.69 -21.32
C ASP A 383 -20.84 1.89 -20.17
N PHE A 384 -19.90 1.00 -20.53
CA PHE A 384 -19.17 0.17 -19.58
C PHE A 384 -17.88 0.84 -19.11
N ARG A 385 -17.70 0.94 -17.79
CA ARG A 385 -16.52 1.48 -17.13
C ARG A 385 -15.94 0.46 -16.17
N TYR A 386 -14.63 0.28 -16.20
CA TYR A 386 -13.94 -0.56 -15.22
C TYR A 386 -13.67 0.22 -13.93
N PHE A 387 -13.43 -0.50 -12.84
CA PHE A 387 -13.05 0.11 -11.57
C PHE A 387 -11.61 0.64 -11.61
N ILE A 388 -11.43 1.85 -11.11
CA ILE A 388 -10.12 2.46 -10.93
C ILE A 388 -9.83 2.68 -9.45
N ASN A 389 -8.56 2.55 -9.09
CA ASN A 389 -8.04 3.09 -7.84
C ASN A 389 -8.08 4.63 -7.88
N GLU A 390 -7.90 5.26 -6.72
CA GLU A 390 -7.83 6.73 -6.61
C GLU A 390 -6.71 7.33 -7.47
N ASP A 391 -5.65 6.56 -7.76
CA ASP A 391 -4.55 6.94 -8.65
C ASP A 391 -4.82 6.74 -10.15
N GLY A 392 -6.06 6.37 -10.52
CA GLY A 392 -6.49 6.15 -11.90
C GLY A 392 -6.08 4.81 -12.51
N SER A 393 -5.31 3.98 -11.80
CA SER A 393 -4.95 2.64 -12.24
C SER A 393 -6.14 1.67 -12.15
N HIS A 394 -6.19 0.65 -13.01
CA HIS A 394 -7.30 -0.31 -13.03
C HIS A 394 -7.22 -1.27 -11.83
N ILE A 395 -8.34 -1.52 -11.15
CA ILE A 395 -8.40 -2.49 -10.06
C ILE A 395 -8.35 -3.91 -10.63
N LYS A 396 -7.40 -4.72 -10.15
CA LYS A 396 -7.18 -6.10 -10.58
C LYS A 396 -7.86 -7.07 -9.63
N TYR A 397 -8.70 -7.96 -10.15
CA TYR A 397 -9.42 -8.96 -9.35
C TYR A 397 -8.84 -10.36 -9.55
N ASN A 398 -8.77 -11.13 -8.47
CA ASN A 398 -8.45 -12.56 -8.52
C ASN A 398 -9.72 -13.37 -8.69
N TRP A 399 -9.59 -14.53 -9.35
CA TRP A 399 -10.66 -15.51 -9.35
C TRP A 399 -10.72 -16.28 -8.02
N THR A 400 -11.92 -16.53 -7.53
CA THR A 400 -12.20 -17.45 -6.43
C THR A 400 -13.37 -18.36 -6.78
N SER A 401 -13.50 -19.53 -6.13
CA SER A 401 -14.55 -20.50 -6.43
C SER A 401 -15.94 -20.12 -5.91
N GLY A 402 -16.06 -19.05 -5.11
CA GLY A 402 -17.31 -18.57 -4.54
C GLY A 402 -17.90 -17.41 -5.35
N TYR A 403 -17.60 -16.19 -4.92
CA TYR A 403 -17.81 -14.97 -5.68
C TYR A 403 -16.46 -14.28 -5.83
N SER A 404 -16.09 -14.00 -7.08
CA SER A 404 -14.82 -13.35 -7.41
C SER A 404 -14.91 -11.82 -7.25
N PHE A 405 -16.12 -11.27 -7.12
CA PHE A 405 -16.37 -9.84 -6.86
C PHE A 405 -17.71 -9.58 -6.18
N LYS A 406 -17.78 -8.50 -5.40
CA LYS A 406 -19.00 -7.94 -4.83
C LYS A 406 -19.04 -6.42 -5.02
N LEU A 407 -20.15 -5.93 -5.53
CA LEU A 407 -20.47 -4.51 -5.61
C LEU A 407 -21.43 -4.15 -4.46
N TYR A 408 -21.09 -3.10 -3.74
CA TYR A 408 -21.81 -2.60 -2.56
C TYR A 408 -22.41 -1.22 -2.85
N GLU A 409 -23.18 -0.69 -1.89
CA GLU A 409 -23.71 0.68 -1.89
C GLU A 409 -24.65 1.01 -3.06
N ILE A 410 -25.28 -0.02 -3.62
CA ILE A 410 -26.24 0.12 -4.70
C ILE A 410 -27.60 0.51 -4.07
N SER A 411 -28.37 1.38 -4.72
CA SER A 411 -29.74 1.67 -4.26
C SER A 411 -30.66 0.45 -4.45
N PRO A 412 -31.71 0.26 -3.63
CA PRO A 412 -32.69 -0.80 -3.84
C PRO A 412 -33.36 -0.72 -5.22
N ASN A 413 -33.73 -1.86 -5.78
CA ASN A 413 -34.37 -1.96 -7.10
C ASN A 413 -33.56 -1.30 -8.24
N THR A 414 -32.24 -1.29 -8.12
CA THR A 414 -31.32 -0.72 -9.13
C THR A 414 -30.67 -1.84 -9.90
N THR A 415 -30.74 -1.74 -11.22
CA THR A 415 -30.10 -2.70 -12.12
C THR A 415 -28.70 -2.22 -12.47
N VAL A 416 -27.71 -3.09 -12.31
CA VAL A 416 -26.32 -2.86 -12.74
C VAL A 416 -25.93 -3.95 -13.73
N TYR A 417 -25.29 -3.55 -14.83
CA TYR A 417 -24.80 -4.43 -15.87
C TYR A 417 -23.29 -4.62 -15.72
N PHE A 418 -22.80 -5.81 -16.05
CA PHE A 418 -21.42 -6.21 -15.88
C PHE A 418 -20.84 -6.94 -17.10
N LYS A 419 -19.54 -6.74 -17.32
CA LYS A 419 -18.67 -7.56 -18.17
C LYS A 419 -17.35 -7.80 -17.45
N VAL A 420 -16.66 -8.88 -17.79
CA VAL A 420 -15.35 -9.23 -17.24
C VAL A 420 -14.38 -9.57 -18.37
N THR A 421 -13.12 -9.21 -18.21
CA THR A 421 -12.01 -9.66 -19.05
C THR A 421 -10.98 -10.38 -18.19
N ALA A 422 -10.28 -11.34 -18.81
CA ALA A 422 -9.09 -11.96 -18.22
C ALA A 422 -7.85 -11.25 -18.76
N VAL A 423 -6.80 -11.18 -17.95
CA VAL A 423 -5.52 -10.60 -18.35
C VAL A 423 -4.40 -11.61 -18.15
N LYS A 424 -3.57 -11.76 -19.18
CA LYS A 424 -2.36 -12.56 -19.17
C LYS A 424 -1.20 -11.71 -19.68
N ASP A 425 -0.17 -11.55 -18.85
CA ASP A 425 1.05 -10.82 -19.24
C ASP A 425 0.77 -9.40 -19.79
N GLY A 426 -0.28 -8.75 -19.28
CA GLY A 426 -0.72 -7.42 -19.74
C GLY A 426 -1.59 -7.42 -21.00
N VAL A 427 -1.83 -8.57 -21.62
CA VAL A 427 -2.78 -8.72 -22.73
C VAL A 427 -4.15 -9.09 -22.20
N GLU A 428 -5.14 -8.26 -22.52
CA GLU A 428 -6.53 -8.42 -22.11
C GLU A 428 -7.32 -9.30 -23.11
N SER A 429 -8.19 -10.17 -22.60
CA SER A 429 -9.09 -11.01 -23.40
C SER A 429 -10.18 -10.18 -24.09
N ASP A 430 -11.01 -10.84 -24.91
CA ASP A 430 -12.29 -10.25 -25.28
C ASP A 430 -13.20 -10.18 -24.04
N PHE A 431 -14.19 -9.30 -24.10
CA PHE A 431 -15.23 -9.22 -23.07
C PHE A 431 -16.02 -10.51 -22.96
N SER A 432 -16.35 -10.89 -21.73
CA SER A 432 -17.41 -11.86 -21.45
C SER A 432 -18.77 -11.43 -22.05
N ASN A 433 -19.76 -12.31 -21.94
CA ASN A 433 -21.16 -11.89 -22.08
C ASN A 433 -21.51 -10.78 -21.08
N VAL A 434 -22.49 -9.94 -21.43
CA VAL A 434 -23.12 -9.02 -20.48
C VAL A 434 -24.03 -9.81 -19.56
N VAL A 435 -23.94 -9.54 -18.26
CA VAL A 435 -24.97 -9.91 -17.29
C VAL A 435 -25.44 -8.70 -16.54
N SER A 436 -26.58 -8.81 -15.88
CA SER A 436 -27.07 -7.80 -14.95
C SER A 436 -27.74 -8.46 -13.78
N ALA A 437 -27.75 -7.76 -12.65
CA ALA A 437 -28.64 -8.07 -11.54
C ALA A 437 -29.30 -6.79 -11.05
N THR A 438 -30.51 -6.94 -10.51
CA THR A 438 -31.26 -5.85 -9.88
C THR A 438 -31.25 -6.10 -8.39
N THR A 439 -30.76 -5.15 -7.60
CA THR A 439 -30.81 -5.25 -6.14
C THR A 439 -32.25 -5.48 -5.67
N LEU A 440 -32.40 -6.23 -4.59
CA LEU A 440 -33.71 -6.53 -4.05
C LEU A 440 -34.46 -5.25 -3.68
N SER A 441 -35.78 -5.25 -3.86
CA SER A 441 -36.60 -4.19 -3.30
C SER A 441 -36.48 -4.21 -1.77
N ASN A 442 -36.51 -3.03 -1.14
CA ASN A 442 -36.87 -3.00 0.27
C ASN A 442 -38.30 -3.52 0.37
N SER A 443 -38.48 -4.75 0.83
CA SER A 443 -39.80 -5.26 1.17
C SER A 443 -40.35 -4.38 2.29
N VAL A 444 -41.17 -3.39 1.94
CA VAL A 444 -42.09 -2.80 2.91
C VAL A 444 -43.13 -3.89 3.14
N VAL A 445 -42.95 -4.70 4.18
CA VAL A 445 -44.02 -5.53 4.69
C VAL A 445 -45.07 -4.57 5.25
N THR A 446 -46.02 -4.17 4.41
CA THR A 446 -47.29 -3.61 4.90
C THR A 446 -48.17 -4.79 5.32
N THR A 447 -47.87 -5.37 6.47
CA THR A 447 -48.90 -6.13 7.19
C THR A 447 -49.97 -5.14 7.63
N PRO A 448 -51.27 -5.44 7.46
CA PRO A 448 -52.29 -4.67 8.15
C PRO A 448 -52.01 -4.79 9.64
N ILE A 449 -51.75 -3.64 10.27
CA ILE A 449 -51.67 -3.46 11.71
C ILE A 449 -53.01 -3.89 12.32
N THR A 450 -53.10 -5.18 12.63
CA THR A 450 -53.91 -5.62 13.77
C THR A 450 -53.15 -5.11 14.99
N PRO A 451 -53.79 -4.42 15.95
CA PRO A 451 -53.09 -3.93 17.13
C PRO A 451 -52.60 -5.12 17.94
N VAL A 452 -51.34 -5.52 17.71
CA VAL A 452 -50.63 -6.46 18.56
C VAL A 452 -50.29 -5.69 19.82
N LEU A 453 -50.77 -6.19 20.94
CA LEU A 453 -50.37 -5.77 22.27
C LEU A 453 -48.84 -5.81 22.35
N THR A 454 -48.21 -4.64 22.33
CA THR A 454 -46.78 -4.50 22.62
C THR A 454 -46.54 -4.97 24.04
N THR A 455 -45.83 -6.08 24.20
CA THR A 455 -45.11 -6.32 25.44
C THR A 455 -44.07 -5.20 25.57
N PRO A 456 -44.03 -4.45 26.68
CA PRO A 456 -43.25 -3.20 26.81
C PRO A 456 -41.72 -3.35 26.79
N ASP A 457 -41.19 -4.54 26.49
CA ASP A 457 -39.78 -4.90 26.67
C ASP A 457 -39.02 -5.23 25.36
N VAL A 458 -39.66 -5.12 24.19
CA VAL A 458 -39.03 -5.35 22.88
C VAL A 458 -39.25 -4.17 21.93
N VAL A 459 -38.17 -3.67 21.33
CA VAL A 459 -38.16 -2.60 20.32
C VAL A 459 -37.65 -3.18 19.01
N GLU A 460 -38.44 -3.05 17.96
CA GLU A 460 -38.06 -3.38 16.58
C GLU A 460 -38.00 -2.10 15.75
N SER A 461 -36.88 -1.86 15.06
CA SER A 461 -36.67 -0.67 14.23
C SER A 461 -35.54 -0.90 13.22
N ARG A 462 -35.02 0.18 12.65
CA ARG A 462 -33.81 0.22 11.83
C ARG A 462 -32.86 1.27 12.35
N ILE A 463 -31.56 1.04 12.19
CA ILE A 463 -30.57 2.10 12.41
C ILE A 463 -30.78 3.22 11.37
N ASP A 464 -30.68 4.46 11.81
CA ASP A 464 -30.77 5.66 10.98
C ASP A 464 -29.39 5.94 10.36
N GLY A 465 -29.20 5.51 9.12
CA GLY A 465 -27.98 5.71 8.34
C GLY A 465 -27.01 4.53 8.38
N LYS A 466 -25.71 4.83 8.25
CA LYS A 466 -24.63 3.86 8.14
C LYS A 466 -24.33 3.16 9.48
N PHE A 467 -24.20 1.85 9.45
CA PHE A 467 -23.68 1.01 10.52
C PHE A 467 -22.36 0.38 10.05
N THR A 468 -21.30 0.50 10.86
CA THR A 468 -19.96 -0.07 10.56
C THR A 468 -19.55 -1.14 11.56
N GLY A 469 -20.51 -1.67 12.31
CA GLY A 469 -20.24 -2.50 13.47
C GLY A 469 -20.14 -1.67 14.74
N TRP A 470 -19.56 -2.26 15.78
CA TRP A 470 -19.43 -1.63 17.10
C TRP A 470 -17.98 -1.65 17.59
N THR A 471 -17.60 -0.59 18.30
CA THR A 471 -16.21 -0.27 18.69
C THR A 471 -15.97 -0.24 20.20
N GLY A 472 -17.01 -0.45 21.01
CA GLY A 472 -16.94 -0.40 22.47
C GLY A 472 -17.75 0.75 23.09
N ASP A 473 -18.11 1.75 22.30
CA ASP A 473 -18.78 3.00 22.71
C ASP A 473 -19.81 3.51 21.69
N THR A 474 -20.19 2.68 20.73
CA THR A 474 -20.99 3.07 19.56
C THR A 474 -22.39 3.58 19.91
N LEU A 475 -22.81 4.66 19.26
CA LEU A 475 -24.15 5.25 19.35
C LEU A 475 -25.02 4.77 18.18
N PHE A 476 -26.25 4.36 18.50
CA PHE A 476 -27.25 3.89 17.57
C PHE A 476 -28.43 4.84 17.59
N LYS A 477 -28.61 5.58 16.49
CA LYS A 477 -29.85 6.32 16.24
C LYS A 477 -30.79 5.42 15.46
N LEU A 478 -32.05 5.31 15.88
CA LEU A 478 -33.05 4.48 15.22
C LEU A 478 -34.03 5.35 14.42
N GLN A 479 -34.60 4.80 13.36
CA GLN A 479 -35.59 5.49 12.51
C GLN A 479 -36.88 5.83 13.28
N ASN A 480 -37.19 5.10 14.36
CA ASN A 480 -38.30 5.44 15.27
C ASN A 480 -37.97 6.59 16.24
N GLY A 481 -36.80 7.23 16.11
CA GLY A 481 -36.37 8.38 16.90
C GLY A 481 -35.65 8.05 18.21
N GLN A 482 -35.55 6.76 18.59
CA GLN A 482 -34.81 6.37 19.79
C GLN A 482 -33.30 6.45 19.59
N ILE A 483 -32.57 6.69 20.69
CA ILE A 483 -31.11 6.69 20.70
C ILE A 483 -30.62 5.72 21.77
N TRP A 484 -29.71 4.85 21.38
CA TRP A 484 -29.12 3.81 22.22
C TRP A 484 -27.60 3.88 22.16
N GLN A 485 -26.92 3.47 23.23
CA GLN A 485 -25.47 3.40 23.29
C GLN A 485 -25.02 2.01 23.73
N GLN A 486 -23.94 1.52 23.12
CA GLN A 486 -23.27 0.30 23.57
C GLN A 486 -22.82 0.43 25.03
N SER A 487 -23.08 -0.60 25.84
CA SER A 487 -22.75 -0.64 27.28
C SER A 487 -21.86 -1.82 27.69
N SER A 488 -21.50 -2.68 26.75
CA SER A 488 -20.52 -3.76 26.93
C SER A 488 -19.42 -3.68 25.87
N TYR A 489 -18.16 -3.87 26.28
CA TYR A 489 -17.04 -3.93 25.36
C TYR A 489 -17.20 -5.13 24.39
N ALA A 490 -17.39 -4.80 23.12
CA ALA A 490 -17.46 -5.73 22.01
C ALA A 490 -16.97 -5.00 20.76
N TYR A 491 -16.19 -5.68 19.93
CA TYR A 491 -15.66 -5.15 18.68
C TYR A 491 -16.02 -6.06 17.53
N THR A 492 -16.76 -5.53 16.56
CA THR A 492 -17.10 -6.22 15.31
C THR A 492 -17.10 -5.19 14.22
N TYR A 493 -16.52 -5.53 13.07
CA TYR A 493 -16.65 -4.74 11.85
C TYR A 493 -17.73 -5.38 10.99
N HIS A 494 -18.79 -4.63 10.71
CA HIS A 494 -19.85 -5.06 9.82
C HIS A 494 -20.49 -3.84 9.18
N TYR A 495 -20.35 -3.70 7.86
CA TYR A 495 -20.96 -2.59 7.15
C TYR A 495 -22.38 -2.92 6.70
N ALA A 496 -23.35 -2.10 7.11
CA ALA A 496 -24.71 -2.15 6.59
C ALA A 496 -25.32 -0.73 6.58
N TYR A 497 -26.18 -0.44 5.60
CA TYR A 497 -26.94 0.81 5.57
C TYR A 497 -28.37 0.58 6.04
N ALA A 498 -28.78 1.31 7.08
CA ALA A 498 -30.07 1.19 7.76
C ALA A 498 -30.53 -0.25 8.07
N PRO A 499 -29.67 -1.10 8.69
CA PRO A 499 -30.01 -2.47 9.02
C PRO A 499 -31.15 -2.55 10.04
N GLU A 500 -31.89 -3.67 10.01
CA GLU A 500 -32.89 -3.98 11.03
C GLU A 500 -32.24 -4.24 12.37
N VAL A 501 -32.93 -3.82 13.43
CA VAL A 501 -32.46 -3.98 14.79
C VAL A 501 -33.60 -4.38 15.71
N THR A 502 -33.32 -5.39 16.53
CA THR A 502 -34.19 -5.82 17.63
C THR A 502 -33.47 -5.53 18.94
N ILE A 503 -34.12 -4.77 19.82
CA ILE A 503 -33.65 -4.51 21.18
C ILE A 503 -34.62 -5.16 22.15
N TYR A 504 -34.12 -5.97 23.07
CA TYR A 504 -34.95 -6.67 24.04
C TYR A 504 -34.30 -6.70 25.42
N LYS A 505 -35.13 -6.74 26.46
CA LYS A 505 -34.66 -6.82 27.84
C LYS A 505 -34.30 -8.26 28.21
N SER A 506 -33.12 -8.45 28.80
CA SER A 506 -32.62 -9.73 29.30
C SER A 506 -32.09 -9.54 30.72
N GLY A 507 -32.94 -9.82 31.73
CA GLY A 507 -32.65 -9.48 33.12
C GLY A 507 -32.70 -7.96 33.37
N SER A 508 -31.62 -7.40 33.91
CA SER A 508 -31.49 -5.95 34.18
C SER A 508 -30.88 -5.14 33.02
N VAL A 509 -30.50 -5.79 31.91
CA VAL A 509 -29.82 -5.14 30.77
C VAL A 509 -30.64 -5.25 29.48
N TYR A 510 -30.49 -4.25 28.59
CA TYR A 510 -31.00 -4.33 27.23
C TYR A 510 -29.95 -4.93 26.31
N LYS A 511 -30.39 -5.77 25.38
CA LYS A 511 -29.57 -6.39 24.35
C LYS A 511 -30.02 -5.94 22.97
N MET A 512 -29.08 -5.67 22.09
CA MET A 512 -29.31 -5.26 20.71
C MET A 512 -28.75 -6.32 19.76
N LYS A 513 -29.61 -6.78 18.83
CA LYS A 513 -29.26 -7.64 17.70
C LYS A 513 -29.46 -6.84 16.41
N VAL A 514 -28.43 -6.78 15.57
CA VAL A 514 -28.47 -6.13 14.27
C VAL A 514 -28.47 -7.20 13.19
N ASP A 515 -29.33 -7.05 12.18
CA ASP A 515 -29.40 -7.98 11.05
C ASP A 515 -28.05 -8.07 10.31
N GLY A 516 -27.68 -9.27 9.89
CA GLY A 516 -26.37 -9.56 9.31
C GLY A 516 -25.20 -9.66 10.31
N VAL A 517 -25.43 -9.43 11.61
CA VAL A 517 -24.41 -9.56 12.66
C VAL A 517 -24.72 -10.71 13.61
N ASP A 518 -23.83 -11.70 13.67
CA ASP A 518 -24.01 -12.90 14.51
C ASP A 518 -23.97 -12.60 16.02
N GLN A 519 -23.28 -11.54 16.42
CA GLN A 519 -23.10 -11.15 17.81
C GLN A 519 -24.22 -10.21 18.29
N THR A 520 -24.67 -10.39 19.53
CA THR A 520 -25.59 -9.49 20.24
C THR A 520 -24.82 -8.71 21.31
N ILE A 521 -25.08 -7.41 21.46
CA ILE A 521 -24.39 -6.54 22.43
C ILE A 521 -25.32 -5.98 23.49
N ASN A 522 -24.78 -5.59 24.66
CA ASN A 522 -25.55 -4.84 25.64
C ASN A 522 -25.62 -3.36 25.23
N VAL A 523 -26.79 -2.76 25.44
CA VAL A 523 -27.05 -1.34 25.16
C VAL A 523 -27.79 -0.67 26.32
N VAL A 524 -27.69 0.65 26.37
CA VAL A 524 -28.48 1.51 27.26
C VAL A 524 -29.24 2.55 26.44
N ARG A 525 -30.48 2.83 26.83
CA ARG A 525 -31.30 3.84 26.15
C ARG A 525 -30.91 5.24 26.63
N LEU A 526 -30.66 6.14 25.68
CA LEU A 526 -30.36 7.54 25.95
C LEU A 526 -31.56 8.47 25.67
N LYS A 527 -32.43 8.10 24.70
CA LYS A 527 -33.63 8.87 24.33
C LYS A 527 -34.72 7.96 23.77
#